data_AF-A0A2W5D3N8-F1
#
_entry.id   AF-A0A2W5D3N8-F1
#
_cell.length_a   1.000
_cell.length_b   1.000
_cell.length_c   1.000
_cell.angle_alpha   90.00
_cell.angle_beta   90.00
_cell.angle_gamma   90.00
#
_symmetry.space_group_name_H-M   'P 1'
#
loop_
_entity.id
_entity.type
_entity.pdbx_description
1 polymer ?
#
loop_
_entity_poly.entity_id
_entity_poly.type
_entity_poly.pdbx_seq_one_letter_code
_entity_poly.pdbx_strand_id
1 'polypeptide(L)'
;MSNLNETPIWEDGVYQIELTDPVVGGADGLSNRQGKQLANRTAFLKALVEAIQEALDLKAPSTNPTLTGTPKGPTAPVGTSTTQLATTAFVQAAVAALVNQSPATLDTLAELATALGNDPNFATTITTLLGQKAPLASPALTGTPTAPTAVAGTSTTQLATTAFVAAVQTLLTTLINARAPTASPAFSGTPTAPTAATGTSTTQLATTAFVQAAIAALVNASPATLDTLAEIATALGNDPNFATTITTLLGQKAPLASPALTGTPSAPTAAAGTSTTQLATTAFVQAALAAFNGGQLLAENGYKTLPGGLVLQWMRVNESASSAAPRSWPVAFPNALFSAWGSNINYDADLTIVSVSTTGIVFRVGGSFGNSDNISYILALGY
;
A
#
# COMPACT_ATOMS: atom_id res chain seq x y z
N MET A 1 -97.20 119.10 -58.06
CA MET A 1 -96.78 119.00 -59.47
C MET A 1 -96.89 117.53 -59.86
N SER A 2 -97.61 117.20 -60.93
CA SER A 2 -97.70 115.81 -61.43
C SER A 2 -96.50 115.52 -62.33
N ASN A 3 -95.72 114.49 -62.01
CA ASN A 3 -94.61 114.02 -62.85
C ASN A 3 -95.12 113.00 -63.87
N LEU A 4 -94.40 112.82 -64.99
CA LEU A 4 -94.63 111.70 -65.90
C LEU A 4 -94.12 110.41 -65.24
N ASN A 5 -94.86 109.31 -65.41
CA ASN A 5 -94.42 108.02 -64.87
C ASN A 5 -93.34 107.43 -65.79
N GLU A 6 -92.12 107.33 -65.28
CA GLU A 6 -90.97 106.78 -66.00
C GLU A 6 -90.94 105.26 -65.81
N THR A 7 -90.87 104.53 -66.91
CA THR A 7 -90.75 103.07 -66.91
C THR A 7 -89.45 102.74 -67.64
N PRO A 8 -88.56 101.89 -67.10
CA PRO A 8 -87.27 101.57 -67.72
C PRO A 8 -87.47 100.63 -68.92
N ILE A 9 -88.04 101.17 -69.99
CA ILE A 9 -88.23 100.54 -71.29
C ILE A 9 -87.48 101.34 -72.35
N TRP A 10 -86.85 100.64 -73.28
CA TRP A 10 -86.28 101.29 -74.45
C TRP A 10 -87.36 101.56 -75.48
N GLU A 11 -87.74 102.83 -75.61
CA GLU A 11 -88.63 103.27 -76.68
C GLU A 11 -87.85 103.31 -77.99
N ASP A 12 -88.37 102.71 -79.07
CA ASP A 12 -87.63 102.64 -80.36
C ASP A 12 -87.43 104.04 -80.98
N GLY A 13 -88.37 104.96 -80.75
CA GLY A 13 -88.32 106.33 -81.26
C GLY A 13 -88.92 107.36 -80.30
N VAL A 14 -88.58 108.63 -80.52
CA VAL A 14 -89.24 109.76 -79.86
C VAL A 14 -90.22 110.33 -80.87
N TYR A 15 -91.51 110.35 -80.52
CA TYR A 15 -92.58 110.89 -81.34
C TYR A 15 -92.22 112.33 -81.76
N GLN A 16 -92.60 112.78 -82.95
CA GLN A 16 -92.48 114.19 -83.33
C GLN A 16 -93.87 114.80 -83.27
N ILE A 17 -94.06 115.87 -82.47
CA ILE A 17 -95.35 116.58 -82.47
C ILE A 17 -95.56 117.19 -83.86
N GLU A 18 -96.68 116.83 -84.48
CA GLU A 18 -97.07 117.31 -85.81
C GLU A 18 -97.91 118.60 -85.69
N LEU A 19 -97.95 119.41 -86.76
CA LEU A 19 -98.73 120.67 -86.76
C LEU A 19 -100.24 120.45 -86.58
N THR A 20 -100.73 119.25 -86.86
CA THR A 20 -102.14 118.85 -86.69
C THR A 20 -102.45 118.27 -85.31
N ASP A 21 -101.46 118.05 -84.45
CA ASP A 21 -101.67 117.44 -83.14
C ASP A 21 -102.32 118.43 -82.16
N PRO A 22 -103.42 118.05 -81.48
CA PRO A 22 -104.01 118.90 -80.45
C PRO A 22 -103.08 119.00 -79.24
N VAL A 23 -102.99 120.21 -78.64
CA VAL A 23 -102.21 120.46 -77.41
C VAL A 23 -102.96 119.84 -76.22
N VAL A 24 -102.77 118.54 -76.01
CA VAL A 24 -103.40 117.77 -74.93
C VAL A 24 -102.33 117.42 -73.90
N GLY A 25 -102.47 117.97 -72.69
CA GLY A 25 -101.67 117.61 -71.52
C GLY A 25 -102.18 116.33 -70.84
N GLY A 26 -101.67 116.05 -69.64
CA GLY A 26 -101.97 114.81 -68.90
C GLY A 26 -100.94 113.71 -69.14
N ALA A 27 -101.01 112.63 -68.37
CA ALA A 27 -100.01 111.55 -68.35
C ALA A 27 -99.84 110.84 -69.71
N ASP A 28 -100.91 110.79 -70.50
CA ASP A 28 -100.95 110.18 -71.83
C ASP A 28 -101.34 111.18 -72.94
N GLY A 29 -101.30 112.48 -72.62
CA GLY A 29 -101.53 113.55 -73.59
C GLY A 29 -100.44 113.59 -74.66
N LEU A 30 -100.84 113.89 -75.91
CA LEU A 30 -99.94 113.95 -77.08
C LEU A 30 -98.74 114.86 -76.83
N SER A 31 -98.94 116.01 -76.17
CA SER A 31 -97.87 116.97 -75.89
C SER A 31 -96.78 116.42 -74.94
N ASN A 32 -97.12 115.44 -74.09
CA ASN A 32 -96.19 114.85 -73.12
C ASN A 32 -95.56 113.54 -73.61
N ARG A 33 -95.96 113.02 -74.77
CA ARG A 33 -95.48 111.74 -75.30
C ARG A 33 -93.96 111.74 -75.51
N GLN A 34 -93.43 112.80 -76.13
CA GLN A 34 -91.98 112.94 -76.34
C GLN A 34 -91.21 112.90 -75.01
N GLY A 35 -91.70 113.66 -74.02
CA GLY A 35 -91.11 113.72 -72.68
C GLY A 35 -91.13 112.36 -71.98
N LYS A 36 -92.26 111.64 -72.04
CA LYS A 36 -92.39 110.29 -71.46
C LYS A 36 -91.44 109.30 -72.13
N GLN A 37 -91.33 109.32 -73.46
CA GLN A 37 -90.45 108.42 -74.19
C GLN A 37 -88.97 108.67 -73.89
N LEU A 38 -88.56 109.93 -73.83
CA LEU A 38 -87.19 110.30 -73.47
C LEU A 38 -86.87 109.91 -72.03
N ALA A 39 -87.83 110.11 -71.11
CA ALA A 39 -87.69 109.72 -69.72
C ALA A 39 -87.58 108.19 -69.55
N ASN A 40 -88.41 107.41 -70.25
CA ASN A 40 -88.34 105.95 -70.26
C ASN A 40 -86.97 105.42 -70.73
N ARG A 41 -86.44 105.94 -71.85
CA ARG A 41 -85.10 105.59 -72.35
C ARG A 41 -84.01 105.95 -71.35
N THR A 42 -84.12 107.11 -70.70
CA THR A 42 -83.17 107.55 -69.68
C THR A 42 -83.20 106.64 -68.46
N ALA A 43 -84.40 106.22 -68.01
CA ALA A 43 -84.56 105.26 -66.93
C ALA A 43 -83.99 103.87 -67.28
N PHE A 44 -84.17 103.38 -68.52
CA PHE A 44 -83.57 102.14 -69.00
C PHE A 44 -82.03 102.20 -69.00
N LEU A 45 -81.46 103.26 -69.55
CA LEU A 45 -80.01 103.46 -69.58
C LEU A 45 -79.43 103.57 -68.17
N LYS A 46 -80.13 104.26 -67.25
CA LYS A 46 -79.75 104.33 -65.84
C LYS A 46 -79.71 102.94 -65.20
N ALA A 47 -80.77 102.13 -65.37
CA ALA A 47 -80.82 100.77 -64.84
C ALA A 47 -79.70 99.88 -65.41
N LEU A 48 -79.39 100.01 -66.70
CA LEU A 48 -78.32 99.25 -67.35
C LEU A 48 -76.93 99.68 -66.85
N VAL A 49 -76.71 100.98 -66.65
CA VAL A 49 -75.46 101.52 -66.07
C VAL A 49 -75.28 101.06 -64.62
N GLU A 50 -76.34 101.10 -63.81
CA GLU A 50 -76.32 100.61 -62.42
C GLU A 50 -76.00 99.11 -62.38
N ALA A 51 -76.61 98.28 -63.24
CA ALA A 51 -76.31 96.85 -63.32
C ALA A 51 -74.87 96.55 -63.77
N ILE A 52 -74.31 97.34 -64.70
CA ILE A 52 -72.90 97.23 -65.10
C ILE A 52 -71.98 97.60 -63.93
N GLN A 53 -72.32 98.65 -63.18
CA GLN A 53 -71.53 99.08 -62.03
C GLN A 53 -71.50 98.01 -60.93
N GLU A 54 -72.66 97.41 -60.59
CA GLU A 54 -72.71 96.30 -59.62
C GLU A 54 -71.87 95.10 -60.06
N ALA A 55 -71.91 94.74 -61.35
CA ALA A 55 -71.09 93.64 -61.88
C ALA A 55 -69.58 93.94 -61.84
N LEU A 56 -69.20 95.20 -62.03
CA LEU A 56 -67.81 95.65 -61.99
C LEU A 56 -67.27 95.69 -60.55
N ASP A 57 -68.09 96.11 -59.58
CA ASP A 57 -67.74 96.14 -58.15
C ASP A 57 -67.44 94.75 -57.58
N LEU A 58 -67.90 93.68 -58.24
CA LEU A 58 -67.63 92.29 -57.88
C LEU A 58 -66.31 91.73 -58.44
N LYS A 59 -65.58 92.50 -59.26
CA LYS A 59 -64.32 92.07 -59.88
C LYS A 59 -63.13 92.70 -59.16
N ALA A 60 -62.09 91.91 -58.92
CA ALA A 60 -60.82 92.43 -58.43
C ALA A 60 -60.13 93.27 -59.54
N PRO A 61 -59.39 94.35 -59.19
CA PRO A 61 -58.64 95.13 -60.17
C PRO A 61 -57.55 94.27 -60.83
N SER A 62 -57.28 94.52 -62.12
CA SER A 62 -56.29 93.77 -62.91
C SER A 62 -54.85 94.01 -62.46
N THR A 63 -54.59 95.15 -61.82
CA THR A 63 -53.30 95.53 -61.25
C THR A 63 -53.39 95.56 -59.74
N ASN A 64 -52.52 94.81 -59.07
CA ASN A 64 -52.41 94.74 -57.61
C ASN A 64 -53.75 94.45 -56.88
N PRO A 65 -54.43 93.32 -57.19
CA PRO A 65 -55.61 92.94 -56.44
C PRO A 65 -55.25 92.67 -54.98
N THR A 66 -55.95 93.31 -54.05
CA THR A 66 -55.93 92.92 -52.64
C THR A 66 -56.90 91.76 -52.44
N LEU A 67 -56.37 90.55 -52.24
CA LEU A 67 -57.20 89.37 -51.94
C LEU A 67 -57.59 89.39 -50.46
N THR A 68 -58.89 89.44 -50.16
CA THR A 68 -59.43 89.27 -48.81
C THR A 68 -60.01 87.86 -48.64
N GLY A 69 -60.09 87.36 -47.40
CA GLY A 69 -60.53 85.98 -47.10
C GLY A 69 -59.45 84.92 -47.34
N THR A 70 -59.87 83.70 -47.70
CA THR A 70 -59.00 82.53 -47.92
C THR A 70 -59.01 82.10 -49.39
N PRO A 71 -58.23 82.76 -50.28
CA PRO A 71 -58.20 82.42 -51.70
C PRO A 71 -57.74 80.97 -51.91
N LYS A 72 -58.48 80.22 -52.73
CA LYS A 72 -58.16 78.83 -53.09
C LYS A 72 -57.47 78.79 -54.45
N GLY A 73 -56.34 78.10 -54.53
CA GLY A 73 -55.59 77.87 -55.77
C GLY A 73 -55.04 76.45 -55.86
N PRO A 74 -54.64 75.99 -57.06
CA PRO A 74 -53.95 74.71 -57.22
C PRO A 74 -52.60 74.71 -56.50
N THR A 75 -52.23 73.58 -55.89
CA THR A 75 -50.92 73.43 -55.23
C THR A 75 -49.91 72.89 -56.23
N ALA A 76 -48.85 73.67 -56.50
CA ALA A 76 -47.78 73.25 -57.40
C ALA A 76 -46.86 72.20 -56.75
N PRO A 77 -46.13 71.38 -57.54
CA PRO A 77 -45.08 70.51 -57.02
C PRO A 77 -43.92 71.30 -56.36
N VAL A 78 -43.29 70.73 -55.33
CA VAL A 78 -42.11 71.31 -54.67
C VAL A 78 -40.97 71.52 -55.68
N GLY A 79 -40.31 72.68 -55.62
CA GLY A 79 -39.25 73.08 -56.56
C GLY A 79 -39.74 73.93 -57.75
N THR A 80 -41.04 74.17 -57.87
CA THR A 80 -41.60 75.08 -58.89
C THR A 80 -41.16 76.53 -58.64
N SER A 81 -40.49 77.15 -59.63
CA SER A 81 -40.06 78.56 -59.60
C SER A 81 -40.79 79.36 -60.68
N THR A 82 -41.99 79.83 -60.35
CA THR A 82 -42.85 80.61 -61.26
C THR A 82 -43.52 81.75 -60.50
N THR A 83 -44.27 82.60 -61.20
CA THR A 83 -45.02 83.72 -60.61
C THR A 83 -46.37 83.31 -60.00
N GLN A 84 -46.63 82.02 -59.81
CA GLN A 84 -47.85 81.51 -59.17
C GLN A 84 -47.90 81.88 -57.68
N LEU A 85 -49.10 82.08 -57.13
CA LEU A 85 -49.29 82.22 -55.69
C LEU A 85 -48.91 80.91 -54.98
N ALA A 86 -48.10 80.99 -53.93
CA ALA A 86 -47.76 79.85 -53.09
C ALA A 86 -48.94 79.48 -52.18
N THR A 87 -49.43 78.24 -52.27
CA THR A 87 -50.43 77.73 -51.32
C THR A 87 -49.78 77.35 -49.99
N THR A 88 -50.55 77.30 -48.91
CA THR A 88 -50.05 76.85 -47.59
C THR A 88 -49.49 75.42 -47.64
N ALA A 89 -50.09 74.53 -48.43
CA ALA A 89 -49.59 73.18 -48.65
C ALA A 89 -48.23 73.16 -49.36
N PHE A 90 -48.02 74.01 -50.36
CA PHE A 90 -46.70 74.15 -51.02
C PHE A 90 -45.64 74.62 -50.02
N VAL A 91 -45.95 75.64 -49.20
CA VAL A 91 -45.00 76.16 -48.20
C VAL A 91 -44.67 75.09 -47.15
N GLN A 92 -45.66 74.35 -46.64
CA GLN A 92 -45.42 73.25 -45.68
C GLN A 92 -44.54 72.16 -46.30
N ALA A 93 -44.81 71.76 -47.55
CA ALA A 93 -44.01 70.75 -48.23
C ALA A 93 -42.58 71.22 -48.52
N ALA A 94 -42.38 72.48 -48.91
CA ALA A 94 -41.07 73.07 -49.15
C ALA A 94 -40.24 73.19 -47.86
N VAL A 95 -40.87 73.57 -46.74
CA VAL A 95 -40.20 73.62 -45.41
C VAL A 95 -39.81 72.22 -44.94
N ALA A 96 -40.69 71.22 -45.07
CA ALA A 96 -40.36 69.84 -44.74
C ALA A 96 -39.19 69.30 -45.59
N ALA A 97 -39.18 69.60 -46.90
CA ALA A 97 -38.09 69.22 -47.79
C ALA A 97 -36.77 69.92 -47.45
N LEU A 98 -36.80 71.16 -46.93
CA LEU A 98 -35.61 71.87 -46.47
C LEU A 98 -35.06 71.24 -45.17
N VAL A 99 -35.93 70.89 -44.22
CA VAL A 99 -35.54 70.23 -42.96
C VAL A 99 -34.89 68.88 -43.22
N ASN A 100 -35.43 68.08 -44.15
CA ASN A 100 -34.91 66.75 -44.50
C ASN A 100 -33.64 66.77 -45.37
N GLN A 101 -33.28 67.93 -45.94
CA GLN A 101 -32.02 68.11 -46.69
C GLN A 101 -30.90 68.69 -45.83
N SER A 102 -31.16 68.94 -44.53
CA SER A 102 -30.12 69.39 -43.63
C SER A 102 -29.07 68.27 -43.48
N PRO A 103 -27.76 68.56 -43.62
CA PRO A 103 -26.69 67.57 -43.47
C PRO A 103 -26.83 66.78 -42.16
N ALA A 104 -26.39 65.52 -42.15
CA ALA A 104 -26.52 64.55 -41.04
C ALA A 104 -26.11 65.06 -39.64
N THR A 105 -25.46 66.23 -39.53
CA THR A 105 -25.19 66.92 -38.27
C THR A 105 -26.43 67.50 -37.56
N LEU A 106 -27.58 67.68 -38.23
CA LEU A 106 -28.82 68.19 -37.61
C LEU A 106 -29.91 67.11 -37.36
N ASP A 107 -29.76 65.89 -37.91
CA ASP A 107 -30.50 64.68 -37.49
C ASP A 107 -29.90 64.03 -36.22
N THR A 108 -28.81 64.60 -35.72
CA THR A 108 -28.07 64.11 -34.56
C THR A 108 -28.92 63.94 -33.31
N LEU A 109 -29.96 64.76 -33.13
CA LEU A 109 -30.76 64.70 -31.90
C LEU A 109 -31.75 63.52 -31.91
N ALA A 110 -32.33 63.18 -33.08
CA ALA A 110 -33.22 62.03 -33.21
C ALA A 110 -32.42 60.71 -33.26
N GLU A 111 -31.27 60.71 -33.92
CA GLU A 111 -30.32 59.60 -33.89
C GLU A 111 -29.77 59.36 -32.47
N LEU A 112 -29.39 60.43 -31.73
CA LEU A 112 -28.92 60.33 -30.35
C LEU A 112 -30.04 59.85 -29.42
N ALA A 113 -31.27 60.37 -29.57
CA ALA A 113 -32.42 59.89 -28.80
C ALA A 113 -32.64 58.39 -29.05
N THR A 114 -32.61 57.95 -30.31
CA THR A 114 -32.75 56.52 -30.67
C THR A 114 -31.58 55.68 -30.14
N ALA A 115 -30.34 56.15 -30.25
CA ALA A 115 -29.15 55.46 -29.75
C ALA A 115 -29.12 55.31 -28.22
N LEU A 116 -29.73 56.26 -27.49
CA LEU A 116 -29.95 56.19 -26.04
C LEU A 116 -31.27 55.48 -25.66
N GLY A 117 -31.94 54.83 -26.63
CA GLY A 117 -33.13 54.02 -26.40
C GLY A 117 -34.42 54.80 -26.21
N ASN A 118 -34.47 56.06 -26.66
CA ASN A 118 -35.56 57.00 -26.44
C ASN A 118 -35.97 57.12 -24.96
N ASP A 119 -35.02 56.95 -24.03
CA ASP A 119 -35.25 56.99 -22.58
C ASP A 119 -35.38 58.44 -22.09
N PRO A 120 -36.58 58.91 -21.69
CA PRO A 120 -36.77 60.26 -21.19
C PRO A 120 -36.04 60.53 -19.87
N ASN A 121 -35.63 59.47 -19.16
CA ASN A 121 -34.94 59.51 -17.86
C ASN A 121 -33.52 58.95 -17.93
N PHE A 122 -32.88 59.01 -19.11
CA PHE A 122 -31.57 58.39 -19.37
C PHE A 122 -30.54 58.63 -18.25
N ALA A 123 -30.41 59.86 -17.75
CA ALA A 123 -29.49 60.19 -16.67
C ALA A 123 -29.79 59.42 -15.36
N THR A 124 -31.06 59.30 -14.99
CA THR A 124 -31.51 58.52 -13.82
C THR A 124 -31.24 57.04 -14.05
N THR A 125 -31.61 56.52 -15.22
CA THR A 125 -31.39 55.11 -15.59
C THR A 125 -29.91 54.73 -15.50
N ILE A 126 -29.02 55.53 -16.09
CA ILE A 126 -27.57 55.31 -16.00
C ILE A 126 -27.08 55.41 -14.57
N THR A 127 -27.51 56.41 -13.80
CA THR A 127 -27.11 56.56 -12.39
C THR A 127 -27.54 55.36 -11.56
N THR A 128 -28.75 54.83 -11.77
CA THR A 128 -29.23 53.61 -11.13
C THR A 128 -28.43 52.37 -11.53
N LEU A 129 -28.14 52.20 -12.82
CA LEU A 129 -27.33 51.07 -13.31
C LEU A 129 -25.90 51.12 -12.77
N LEU A 130 -25.31 52.32 -12.67
CA LEU A 130 -23.98 52.51 -12.09
C LEU A 130 -23.99 52.22 -10.58
N GLY A 131 -25.05 52.61 -9.89
CA GLY A 131 -25.26 52.29 -8.47
C GLY A 131 -25.41 50.79 -8.18
N GLN A 132 -25.72 49.96 -9.18
CA GLN A 132 -25.74 48.51 -9.06
C GLN A 132 -24.37 47.86 -9.29
N LYS A 133 -23.37 48.58 -9.79
CA LYS A 133 -22.02 48.06 -9.98
C LYS A 133 -21.22 48.15 -8.67
N ALA A 134 -20.41 47.13 -8.40
CA ALA A 134 -19.49 47.17 -7.27
C ALA A 134 -18.29 48.09 -7.57
N PRO A 135 -17.76 48.84 -6.57
CA PRO A 135 -16.54 49.65 -6.74
C PRO A 135 -15.33 48.81 -7.19
N LEU A 136 -14.43 49.40 -7.99
CA LEU A 136 -13.23 48.69 -8.46
C LEU A 136 -12.27 48.35 -7.32
N ALA A 137 -12.08 49.29 -6.39
CA ALA A 137 -11.24 49.10 -5.22
C ALA A 137 -12.10 48.66 -4.03
N SER A 138 -11.74 47.53 -3.43
CA SER A 138 -12.37 47.01 -2.20
C SER A 138 -13.90 46.97 -2.25
N PRO A 139 -14.50 46.29 -3.24
CA PRO A 139 -15.95 46.22 -3.34
C PRO A 139 -16.55 45.57 -2.09
N ALA A 140 -17.55 46.22 -1.51
CA ALA A 140 -18.49 45.54 -0.63
C ALA A 140 -19.48 44.77 -1.51
N LEU A 141 -19.32 43.45 -1.60
CA LEU A 141 -20.20 42.59 -2.37
C LEU A 141 -21.48 42.30 -1.56
N THR A 142 -22.64 42.37 -2.21
CA THR A 142 -23.93 42.03 -1.62
C THR A 142 -24.37 40.62 -2.06
N GLY A 143 -25.28 39.99 -1.29
CA GLY A 143 -25.70 38.60 -1.53
C GLY A 143 -24.63 37.57 -1.16
N THR A 144 -24.62 36.42 -1.85
CA THR A 144 -23.58 35.38 -1.71
C THR A 144 -22.69 35.39 -2.96
N PRO A 145 -21.50 36.03 -2.90
CA PRO A 145 -20.61 36.11 -4.06
C PRO A 145 -20.19 34.72 -4.54
N THR A 146 -20.12 34.55 -5.85
CA THR A 146 -19.53 33.35 -6.46
C THR A 146 -18.08 33.65 -6.83
N ALA A 147 -17.18 32.70 -6.57
CA ALA A 147 -15.79 32.75 -7.00
C ALA A 147 -15.31 31.32 -7.28
N PRO A 148 -14.35 31.11 -8.19
CA PRO A 148 -13.75 29.79 -8.39
C PRO A 148 -13.13 29.28 -7.08
N THR A 149 -13.39 28.02 -6.72
CA THR A 149 -12.81 27.40 -5.51
C THR A 149 -11.43 26.85 -5.82
N ALA A 150 -10.41 27.36 -5.14
CA ALA A 150 -9.05 26.86 -5.25
C ALA A 150 -8.89 25.47 -4.60
N VAL A 151 -7.83 24.74 -4.98
CA VAL A 151 -7.41 23.53 -4.27
C VAL A 151 -6.75 23.91 -2.95
N ALA A 152 -6.95 23.11 -1.90
CA ALA A 152 -6.33 23.32 -0.59
C ALA A 152 -4.79 23.44 -0.70
N GLY A 153 -4.20 24.44 -0.03
CA GLY A 153 -2.76 24.74 -0.11
C GLY A 153 -2.37 25.80 -1.15
N THR A 154 -3.32 26.31 -1.95
CA THR A 154 -3.07 27.43 -2.88
C THR A 154 -2.77 28.73 -2.11
N SER A 155 -1.68 29.42 -2.48
CA SER A 155 -1.30 30.72 -1.92
C SER A 155 -1.19 31.77 -3.04
N THR A 156 -2.30 32.45 -3.33
CA THR A 156 -2.42 33.46 -4.38
C THR A 156 -3.34 34.59 -3.90
N THR A 157 -3.60 35.57 -4.76
CA THR A 157 -4.56 36.66 -4.52
C THR A 157 -6.02 36.26 -4.76
N GLN A 158 -6.29 34.98 -5.06
CA GLN A 158 -7.65 34.47 -5.27
C GLN A 158 -8.47 34.53 -3.98
N LEU A 159 -9.75 34.89 -4.08
CA LEU A 159 -10.68 34.87 -2.95
C LEU A 159 -10.87 33.44 -2.42
N ALA A 160 -10.74 33.27 -1.11
CA ALA A 160 -11.06 32.01 -0.44
C ALA A 160 -12.58 31.83 -0.36
N THR A 161 -13.11 30.78 -0.98
CA THR A 161 -14.52 30.40 -0.85
C THR A 161 -14.76 29.62 0.45
N THR A 162 -16.01 29.54 0.89
CA THR A 162 -16.38 28.70 2.05
C THR A 162 -16.09 27.22 1.81
N ALA A 163 -16.16 26.75 0.55
CA ALA A 163 -15.79 25.39 0.17
C ALA A 163 -14.28 25.13 0.36
N PHE A 164 -13.42 26.08 0.01
CA PHE A 164 -11.98 26.00 0.30
C PHE A 164 -11.72 25.92 1.81
N VAL A 165 -12.38 26.77 2.61
CA VAL A 165 -12.24 26.76 4.07
C VAL A 165 -12.71 25.43 4.66
N ALA A 166 -13.84 24.88 4.19
CA ALA A 166 -14.32 23.57 4.61
C ALA A 166 -13.34 22.45 4.27
N ALA A 167 -12.75 22.45 3.08
CA ALA A 167 -11.74 21.46 2.68
C ALA A 167 -10.48 21.54 3.56
N VAL A 168 -9.99 22.74 3.85
CA VAL A 168 -8.87 22.95 4.78
C VAL A 168 -9.22 22.49 6.19
N GLN A 169 -10.45 22.78 6.67
CA GLN A 169 -10.92 22.32 7.97
C GLN A 169 -10.98 20.79 8.04
N THR A 170 -11.50 20.11 7.02
CA THR A 170 -11.51 18.64 6.96
C THR A 170 -10.10 18.08 7.02
N LEU A 171 -9.16 18.61 6.23
CA LEU A 171 -7.76 18.19 6.25
C LEU A 171 -7.15 18.36 7.65
N LEU A 172 -7.38 19.51 8.28
CA LEU A 172 -6.88 19.80 9.62
C LEU A 172 -7.49 18.84 10.65
N THR A 173 -8.80 18.59 10.60
CA THR A 173 -9.48 17.66 11.49
C THR A 173 -8.94 16.23 11.32
N THR A 174 -8.72 15.77 10.10
CA THR A 174 -8.11 14.45 9.84
C THR A 174 -6.69 14.36 10.43
N LEU A 175 -5.87 15.39 10.24
CA LEU A 175 -4.50 15.43 10.79
C LEU A 175 -4.49 15.48 12.32
N ILE A 176 -5.42 16.20 12.94
CA ILE A 176 -5.57 16.27 14.40
C ILE A 176 -6.02 14.90 14.95
N ASN A 177 -7.03 14.29 14.33
CA ASN A 177 -7.55 13.00 14.77
C ASN A 177 -6.56 11.84 14.57
N ALA A 178 -5.57 12.00 13.70
CA ALA A 178 -4.48 11.04 13.54
C ALA A 178 -3.43 11.10 14.67
N ARG A 179 -3.41 12.18 15.48
CA ARG A 179 -2.49 12.32 16.61
C ARG A 179 -3.06 11.68 17.87
N ALA A 180 -2.22 11.04 18.66
CA ALA A 180 -2.60 10.56 19.99
C ALA A 180 -2.89 11.75 20.92
N PRO A 181 -3.90 11.65 21.82
CA PRO A 181 -4.21 12.72 22.77
C PRO A 181 -3.11 12.91 23.80
N THR A 182 -2.97 14.12 24.35
CA THR A 182 -1.95 14.42 25.37
C THR A 182 -2.26 13.79 26.73
N ALA A 183 -3.53 13.72 27.09
CA ALA A 183 -4.01 13.02 28.28
C ALA A 183 -4.38 11.59 27.91
N SER A 184 -3.79 10.62 28.62
CA SER A 184 -4.06 9.19 28.46
C SER A 184 -4.04 8.72 26.99
N PRO A 185 -2.92 8.92 26.26
CA PRO A 185 -2.81 8.45 24.88
C PRO A 185 -3.03 6.94 24.77
N ALA A 186 -3.93 6.54 23.86
CA ALA A 186 -3.92 5.22 23.28
C ALA A 186 -3.05 5.26 22.01
N PHE A 187 -1.89 4.60 22.03
CA PHE A 187 -1.03 4.51 20.85
C PHE A 187 -1.49 3.36 19.94
N SER A 188 -1.47 3.58 18.63
CA SER A 188 -1.67 2.54 17.61
C SER A 188 -0.32 2.07 17.04
N GLY A 189 -0.30 0.88 16.44
CA GLY A 189 0.94 0.26 15.94
C GLY A 189 1.89 -0.18 17.06
N THR A 190 3.20 -0.17 16.80
CA THR A 190 4.26 -0.49 17.77
C THR A 190 5.00 0.79 18.18
N PRO A 191 4.56 1.50 19.24
CA PRO A 191 5.19 2.75 19.65
C PRO A 191 6.64 2.52 20.08
N THR A 192 7.54 3.38 19.59
CA THR A 192 8.94 3.40 20.02
C THR A 192 9.15 4.51 21.05
N ALA A 193 9.91 4.24 22.10
CA ALA A 193 10.38 5.24 23.05
C ALA A 193 11.90 5.09 23.23
N PRO A 194 12.63 6.16 23.61
CA PRO A 194 14.05 6.05 23.95
C PRO A 194 14.27 5.06 25.10
N THR A 195 15.26 4.17 24.98
CA THR A 195 15.65 3.27 26.07
C THR A 195 16.39 4.07 27.14
N ALA A 196 15.81 4.13 28.35
CA ALA A 196 16.42 4.78 29.50
C ALA A 196 17.73 4.08 29.92
N ALA A 197 18.64 4.84 30.53
CA ALA A 197 19.84 4.27 31.14
C ALA A 197 19.46 3.42 32.38
N THR A 198 20.27 2.40 32.69
CA THR A 198 20.08 1.55 33.87
C THR A 198 20.00 2.39 35.16
N GLY A 199 19.06 2.04 36.05
CA GLY A 199 18.85 2.76 37.32
C GLY A 199 17.97 4.02 37.21
N THR A 200 17.45 4.35 36.02
CA THR A 200 16.51 5.47 35.86
C THR A 200 15.22 5.21 36.66
N SER A 201 14.88 6.13 37.58
CA SER A 201 13.67 6.07 38.42
C SER A 201 12.84 7.35 38.26
N THR A 202 12.22 7.51 37.08
CA THR A 202 11.38 8.67 36.74
C THR A 202 10.04 8.18 36.18
N THR A 203 9.18 9.12 35.78
CA THR A 203 7.88 8.83 35.12
C THR A 203 8.01 8.53 33.62
N GLN A 204 9.24 8.38 33.10
CA GLN A 204 9.48 8.00 31.71
C GLN A 204 8.90 6.60 31.41
N LEU A 205 8.40 6.40 30.19
CA LEU A 205 7.97 5.09 29.71
C LEU A 205 9.13 4.08 29.73
N ALA A 206 8.92 2.93 30.37
CA ALA A 206 9.86 1.82 30.33
C ALA A 206 9.75 1.08 28.99
N THR A 207 10.83 1.03 28.22
CA THR A 207 10.90 0.20 27.00
C THR A 207 11.11 -1.27 27.33
N THR A 208 10.72 -2.17 26.43
CA THR A 208 10.97 -3.61 26.58
C THR A 208 12.46 -3.96 26.68
N ALA A 209 13.33 -3.19 26.02
CA ALA A 209 14.78 -3.34 26.14
C ALA A 209 15.30 -2.98 27.54
N PHE A 210 14.79 -1.90 28.15
CA PHE A 210 15.12 -1.52 29.53
C PHE A 210 14.68 -2.59 30.52
N VAL A 211 13.45 -3.11 30.38
CA VAL A 211 12.92 -4.16 31.27
C VAL A 211 13.72 -5.45 31.15
N GLN A 212 14.04 -5.89 29.93
CA GLN A 212 14.90 -7.07 29.72
C GLN A 212 16.28 -6.91 30.35
N ALA A 213 16.91 -5.74 30.18
CA ALA A 213 18.20 -5.46 30.81
C ALA A 213 18.12 -5.45 32.34
N ALA A 214 17.06 -4.88 32.91
CA ALA A 214 16.83 -4.88 34.36
C ALA A 214 16.61 -6.29 34.92
N ILE A 215 15.84 -7.14 34.23
CA ILE A 215 15.62 -8.54 34.61
C ILE A 215 16.93 -9.33 34.52
N ALA A 216 17.69 -9.18 33.44
CA ALA A 216 18.99 -9.84 33.29
C ALA A 216 19.97 -9.41 34.39
N ALA A 217 20.01 -8.11 34.72
CA ALA A 217 20.81 -7.60 35.81
C ALA A 217 20.36 -8.16 37.17
N LEU A 218 19.06 -8.28 37.42
CA LEU A 218 18.51 -8.89 38.64
C LEU A 218 18.89 -10.36 38.77
N VAL A 219 18.78 -11.13 37.68
CA VAL A 219 19.16 -12.56 37.65
C VAL A 219 20.66 -12.71 37.94
N ASN A 220 21.51 -11.86 37.37
CA ASN A 220 22.97 -11.89 37.59
C ASN A 220 23.41 -11.33 38.94
N ALA A 221 22.62 -10.43 39.55
CA ALA A 221 22.88 -9.86 40.87
C ALA A 221 22.36 -10.76 42.01
N SER A 222 21.72 -11.87 41.67
CA SER A 222 21.25 -12.84 42.64
C SER A 222 22.46 -13.38 43.42
N PRO A 223 22.43 -13.41 44.77
CA PRO A 223 23.51 -14.00 45.57
C PRO A 223 23.81 -15.42 45.09
N ALA A 224 25.05 -15.89 45.22
CA ALA A 224 25.51 -17.24 44.79
C ALA A 224 24.72 -18.43 45.39
N THR A 225 23.76 -18.17 46.28
CA THR A 225 22.80 -19.16 46.79
C THR A 225 21.52 -19.28 45.94
N LEU A 226 21.23 -18.30 45.07
CA LEU A 226 20.05 -18.21 44.20
C LEU A 226 20.37 -18.28 42.69
N ASP A 227 21.63 -18.09 42.25
CA ASP A 227 22.06 -18.48 40.88
C ASP A 227 22.38 -19.99 40.75
N THR A 228 22.24 -20.69 41.89
CA THR A 228 22.51 -22.12 42.07
C THR A 228 21.89 -22.99 40.98
N LEU A 229 20.73 -22.63 40.43
CA LEU A 229 20.10 -23.45 39.40
C LEU A 229 20.88 -23.45 38.09
N ALA A 230 21.50 -22.33 37.71
CA ALA A 230 22.35 -22.22 36.53
C ALA A 230 23.73 -22.84 36.76
N GLU A 231 24.29 -22.66 37.96
CA GLU A 231 25.55 -23.30 38.36
C GLU A 231 25.40 -24.82 38.44
N ILE A 232 24.31 -25.33 39.03
CA ILE A 232 24.00 -26.77 39.10
C ILE A 232 23.76 -27.32 37.69
N ALA A 233 22.99 -26.63 36.83
CA ALA A 233 22.80 -27.07 35.46
C ALA A 233 24.13 -27.19 34.70
N THR A 234 25.01 -26.20 34.86
CA THR A 234 26.36 -26.21 34.25
C THR A 234 27.25 -27.31 34.84
N ALA A 235 27.25 -27.47 36.17
CA ALA A 235 28.03 -28.50 36.87
C ALA A 235 27.59 -29.93 36.52
N LEU A 236 26.31 -30.13 36.19
CA LEU A 236 25.76 -31.38 35.68
C LEU A 236 25.87 -31.50 34.14
N GLY A 237 26.64 -30.61 33.49
CA GLY A 237 26.91 -30.67 32.05
C GLY A 237 25.71 -30.32 31.16
N ASN A 238 24.71 -29.62 31.71
CA ASN A 238 23.43 -29.33 31.07
C ASN A 238 22.74 -30.59 30.52
N ASP A 239 22.92 -31.75 31.17
CA ASP A 239 22.35 -33.03 30.74
C ASP A 239 20.85 -33.14 31.10
N PRO A 240 19.92 -33.09 30.13
CA PRO A 240 18.48 -33.20 30.40
C PRO A 240 18.08 -34.57 30.95
N ASN A 241 18.93 -35.59 30.79
CA ASN A 241 18.70 -36.96 31.22
C ASN A 241 19.73 -37.40 32.27
N PHE A 242 20.25 -36.45 33.07
CA PHE A 242 21.33 -36.70 34.04
C PHE A 242 21.12 -37.98 34.87
N ALA A 243 19.91 -38.19 35.40
CA ALA A 243 19.58 -39.40 36.16
C ALA A 243 19.80 -40.69 35.34
N THR A 244 19.30 -40.73 34.10
CA THR A 244 19.48 -41.87 33.19
C THR A 244 20.94 -42.09 32.82
N THR A 245 21.69 -41.02 32.57
CA THR A 245 23.12 -41.07 32.26
C THR A 245 23.89 -41.69 33.42
N ILE A 246 23.68 -41.21 34.65
CA ILE A 246 24.34 -41.74 35.84
C ILE A 246 23.94 -43.20 36.11
N THR A 247 22.65 -43.54 36.00
CA THR A 247 22.19 -44.94 36.16
C THR A 247 22.83 -45.87 35.13
N THR A 248 22.99 -45.41 33.88
CA THR A 248 23.63 -46.19 32.82
C THR A 248 25.13 -46.39 33.10
N LEU A 249 25.83 -45.34 33.51
CA LEU A 249 27.26 -45.42 33.87
C LEU A 249 27.50 -46.34 35.07
N LEU A 250 26.62 -46.29 36.08
CA LEU A 250 26.68 -47.21 37.22
C LEU A 250 26.40 -48.66 36.81
N GLY A 251 25.45 -48.87 35.90
CA GLY A 251 25.12 -50.20 35.35
C GLY A 251 26.27 -50.86 34.58
N GLN A 252 27.27 -50.09 34.13
CA GLN A 252 28.47 -50.62 33.47
C GLN A 252 29.57 -51.06 34.45
N LYS A 253 29.45 -50.74 35.74
CA LYS A 253 30.43 -51.14 36.77
C LYS A 253 30.11 -52.54 37.28
N ALA A 254 31.15 -53.36 37.47
CA ALA A 254 31.00 -54.66 38.14
C ALA A 254 30.69 -54.44 39.63
N PRO A 255 29.80 -55.25 40.25
CA PRO A 255 29.52 -55.19 41.68
C PRO A 255 30.78 -55.40 42.53
N LEU A 256 30.87 -54.71 43.67
CA LEU A 256 32.01 -54.83 44.58
C LEU A 256 32.12 -56.24 45.18
N ALA A 257 31.00 -56.82 45.57
CA ALA A 257 30.93 -58.17 46.13
C ALA A 257 30.60 -59.17 45.03
N SER A 258 31.44 -60.18 44.87
CA SER A 258 31.21 -61.33 43.98
C SER A 258 30.76 -60.94 42.57
N PRO A 259 31.54 -60.14 41.82
CA PRO A 259 31.14 -59.71 40.49
C PRO A 259 31.01 -60.91 39.54
N ALA A 260 29.88 -61.00 38.84
CA ALA A 260 29.80 -61.78 37.61
C ALA A 260 30.48 -60.98 36.49
N LEU A 261 31.71 -61.35 36.13
CA LEU A 261 32.43 -60.71 35.03
C LEU A 261 31.92 -61.25 33.70
N THR A 262 31.65 -60.37 32.74
CA THR A 262 31.26 -60.73 31.37
C THR A 262 32.45 -60.59 30.41
N GLY A 263 32.38 -61.24 29.25
CA GLY A 263 33.46 -61.26 28.26
C GLY A 263 34.62 -62.17 28.65
N THR A 264 35.85 -61.79 28.29
CA THR A 264 37.10 -62.49 28.66
C THR A 264 37.92 -61.62 29.63
N PRO A 265 37.70 -61.75 30.95
CA PRO A 265 38.40 -60.93 31.92
C PRO A 265 39.92 -61.09 31.82
N SER A 266 40.64 -59.98 31.80
CA SER A 266 42.10 -59.98 31.88
C SER A 266 42.52 -59.85 33.33
N ALA A 267 43.44 -60.70 33.76
CA ALA A 267 44.11 -60.60 35.06
C ALA A 267 45.61 -60.88 34.85
N PRO A 268 46.50 -60.30 35.67
CA PRO A 268 47.93 -60.63 35.59
C PRO A 268 48.17 -62.11 35.89
N THR A 269 49.02 -62.78 35.09
CA THR A 269 49.45 -64.16 35.34
C THR A 269 50.48 -64.19 36.46
N ALA A 270 50.15 -64.86 37.57
CA ALA A 270 51.07 -65.05 38.69
C ALA A 270 52.25 -65.96 38.32
N ALA A 271 53.37 -65.81 39.03
CA ALA A 271 54.49 -66.74 38.93
C ALA A 271 54.15 -68.11 39.53
N ALA A 272 54.82 -69.18 39.07
CA ALA A 272 54.63 -70.53 39.61
C ALA A 272 54.91 -70.58 41.11
N GLY A 273 54.08 -71.32 41.86
CA GLY A 273 54.19 -71.44 43.32
C GLY A 273 53.56 -70.29 44.13
N THR A 274 52.94 -69.30 43.48
CA THR A 274 52.24 -68.20 44.16
C THR A 274 51.01 -68.70 44.92
N SER A 275 50.93 -68.40 46.23
CA SER A 275 49.79 -68.75 47.09
C SER A 275 49.15 -67.48 47.68
N THR A 276 48.32 -66.81 46.89
CA THR A 276 47.59 -65.59 47.28
C THR A 276 46.13 -65.68 46.85
N THR A 277 45.35 -64.63 47.13
CA THR A 277 43.94 -64.50 46.70
C THR A 277 43.78 -63.99 45.26
N GLN A 278 44.88 -63.89 44.50
CA GLN A 278 44.85 -63.47 43.10
C GLN A 278 44.08 -64.48 42.23
N LEU A 279 43.34 -63.99 41.23
CA LEU A 279 42.68 -64.83 40.24
C LEU A 279 43.71 -65.69 39.48
N ALA A 280 43.49 -67.01 39.46
CA ALA A 280 44.26 -67.92 38.64
C ALA A 280 43.85 -67.77 37.16
N THR A 281 44.74 -67.21 36.35
CA THR A 281 44.53 -67.13 34.90
C THR A 281 44.62 -68.52 34.25
N THR A 282 44.00 -68.69 33.07
CA THR A 282 44.13 -69.93 32.29
C THR A 282 45.59 -70.24 31.94
N ALA A 283 46.42 -69.21 31.71
CA ALA A 283 47.86 -69.37 31.51
C ALA A 283 48.58 -69.98 32.73
N PHE A 284 48.24 -69.54 33.94
CA PHE A 284 48.77 -70.13 35.18
C PHE A 284 48.36 -71.60 35.33
N VAL A 285 47.08 -71.91 35.08
CA VAL A 285 46.56 -73.29 35.18
C VAL A 285 47.22 -74.20 34.14
N GLN A 286 47.36 -73.73 32.89
CA GLN A 286 48.04 -74.50 31.84
C GLN A 286 49.51 -74.75 32.18
N ALA A 287 50.22 -73.76 32.73
CA ALA A 287 51.60 -73.93 33.17
C ALA A 287 51.72 -74.95 34.33
N ALA A 288 50.80 -74.90 35.29
CA ALA A 288 50.75 -75.86 36.40
C ALA A 288 50.46 -77.29 35.90
N LEU A 289 49.55 -77.45 34.94
CA LEU A 289 49.20 -78.74 34.35
C LEU A 289 50.34 -79.31 33.50
N ALA A 290 51.04 -78.45 32.73
CA ALA A 290 52.24 -78.82 31.99
C ALA A 290 53.35 -79.30 32.93
N ALA A 291 53.57 -78.61 34.06
CA ALA A 291 54.54 -79.03 35.07
C ALA A 291 54.19 -80.38 35.71
N PHE A 292 52.92 -80.66 35.98
CA PHE A 292 52.47 -81.98 36.46
C PHE A 292 52.71 -83.11 35.44
N ASN A 293 52.60 -82.79 34.14
CA ASN A 293 52.77 -83.78 33.07
C ASN A 293 54.22 -83.90 32.55
N GLY A 294 55.07 -82.92 32.79
CA GLY A 294 56.34 -82.65 32.08
C GLY A 294 57.56 -83.52 32.38
N GLY A 295 57.41 -84.68 33.00
CA GLY A 295 58.53 -85.60 33.24
C GLY A 295 58.11 -87.05 33.11
N GLN A 296 57.74 -87.48 31.91
CA GLN A 296 57.37 -88.87 31.66
C GLN A 296 57.87 -89.38 30.33
N LEU A 297 58.19 -90.67 30.29
CA LEU A 297 58.40 -91.46 29.08
C LEU A 297 57.47 -92.67 29.15
N LEU A 298 56.39 -92.66 28.37
CA LEU A 298 55.43 -93.77 28.30
C LEU A 298 55.86 -94.79 27.25
N ALA A 299 57.00 -95.45 27.49
CA ALA A 299 57.55 -96.51 26.63
C ALA A 299 57.60 -97.85 27.38
N GLU A 300 57.96 -98.93 26.67
CA GLU A 300 58.17 -100.26 27.26
C GLU A 300 59.17 -100.21 28.44
N ASN A 301 60.22 -99.38 28.29
CA ASN A 301 61.12 -98.96 29.36
C ASN A 301 60.90 -97.46 29.56
N GLY A 302 60.17 -97.10 30.62
CA GLY A 302 59.62 -95.77 30.81
C GLY A 302 59.70 -95.26 32.23
N TYR A 303 59.32 -94.01 32.41
CA TYR A 303 59.27 -93.38 33.72
C TYR A 303 58.17 -92.34 33.84
N LYS A 304 57.83 -92.01 35.08
CA LYS A 304 57.02 -90.86 35.48
C LYS A 304 57.64 -90.20 36.70
N THR A 305 58.02 -88.94 36.57
CA THR A 305 58.30 -88.07 37.71
C THR A 305 56.97 -87.58 38.27
N LEU A 306 56.80 -87.75 39.57
CA LEU A 306 55.65 -87.31 40.34
C LEU A 306 55.95 -85.93 40.96
N PRO A 307 54.91 -85.12 41.24
CA PRO A 307 55.07 -83.90 42.02
C PRO A 307 55.78 -84.19 43.34
N GLY A 308 56.78 -83.38 43.70
CA GLY A 308 57.62 -83.60 44.88
C GLY A 308 58.95 -84.31 44.59
N GLY A 309 59.23 -84.66 43.33
CA GLY A 309 60.55 -85.13 42.88
C GLY A 309 60.70 -86.66 42.85
N LEU A 310 59.71 -87.41 43.35
CA LEU A 310 59.70 -88.87 43.22
C LEU A 310 59.69 -89.28 41.74
N VAL A 311 60.41 -90.34 41.41
CA VAL A 311 60.45 -90.94 40.08
C VAL A 311 59.98 -92.38 40.22
N LEU A 312 58.98 -92.76 39.43
CA LEU A 312 58.58 -94.14 39.20
C LEU A 312 59.13 -94.56 37.85
N GLN A 313 59.85 -95.67 37.78
CA GLN A 313 60.40 -96.22 36.54
C GLN A 313 59.97 -97.65 36.36
N TRP A 314 59.74 -98.06 35.12
CA TRP A 314 59.43 -99.43 34.75
C TRP A 314 60.29 -99.86 33.56
N MET A 315 60.62 -101.14 33.53
CA MET A 315 61.34 -101.75 32.43
C MET A 315 60.85 -103.17 32.17
N ARG A 316 60.89 -103.56 30.90
CA ARG A 316 60.85 -104.94 30.45
C ARG A 316 62.23 -105.32 29.92
N VAL A 317 62.73 -106.46 30.37
CA VAL A 317 64.07 -106.93 30.04
C VAL A 317 64.02 -108.40 29.66
N ASN A 318 64.63 -108.71 28.51
CA ASN A 318 64.92 -110.08 28.12
C ASN A 318 66.35 -110.41 28.58
N GLU A 319 66.50 -111.52 29.30
CA GLU A 319 67.79 -112.00 29.81
C GLU A 319 67.94 -113.51 29.61
N SER A 320 69.17 -113.96 29.40
CA SER A 320 69.53 -115.39 29.39
C SER A 320 69.84 -115.90 30.81
N ALA A 321 69.48 -117.15 31.08
CA ALA A 321 69.59 -117.75 32.40
C ALA A 321 71.02 -117.67 33.00
N SER A 322 71.09 -117.46 34.32
CA SER A 322 72.30 -117.61 35.15
C SER A 322 73.44 -116.59 34.92
N SER A 323 73.22 -115.48 34.21
CA SER A 323 74.17 -114.36 34.15
C SER A 323 73.60 -113.09 34.80
N ALA A 324 74.43 -112.35 35.55
CA ALA A 324 74.08 -111.01 36.03
C ALA A 324 74.44 -109.99 34.95
N ALA A 325 73.46 -109.30 34.39
CA ALA A 325 73.69 -108.21 33.44
C ALA A 325 73.26 -106.86 34.02
N PRO A 326 74.06 -105.80 33.85
CA PRO A 326 73.64 -104.44 34.19
C PRO A 326 72.64 -103.91 33.16
N ARG A 327 71.56 -103.30 33.65
CA ARG A 327 70.57 -102.58 32.83
C ARG A 327 70.45 -101.15 33.32
N SER A 328 70.46 -100.20 32.39
CA SER A 328 70.28 -98.79 32.71
C SER A 328 68.82 -98.45 32.88
N TRP A 329 68.51 -97.61 33.88
CA TRP A 329 67.17 -97.04 34.02
C TRP A 329 66.83 -96.11 32.84
N PRO A 330 65.55 -95.98 32.45
CA PRO A 330 65.11 -95.03 31.43
C PRO A 330 65.56 -93.58 31.70
N VAL A 331 65.62 -93.20 32.99
CA VAL A 331 66.24 -91.97 33.47
C VAL A 331 67.03 -92.27 34.75
N ALA A 332 68.13 -91.56 35.01
CA ALA A 332 68.79 -91.70 36.31
C ALA A 332 67.89 -91.17 37.43
N PHE A 333 67.81 -91.87 38.56
CA PHE A 333 67.24 -91.32 39.79
C PHE A 333 68.13 -90.16 40.26
N PRO A 334 67.63 -88.91 40.33
CA PRO A 334 68.46 -87.74 40.59
C PRO A 334 69.27 -87.80 41.90
N ASN A 335 68.72 -88.42 42.94
CA ASN A 335 69.33 -88.51 44.27
C ASN A 335 69.54 -89.95 44.72
N ALA A 336 68.47 -90.75 44.77
CA ALA A 336 68.52 -92.10 45.31
C ALA A 336 67.42 -93.01 44.75
N LEU A 337 67.74 -94.30 44.62
CA LEU A 337 66.77 -95.36 44.42
C LEU A 337 66.35 -95.90 45.79
N PHE A 338 65.05 -95.89 46.08
CA PHE A 338 64.51 -96.44 47.32
C PHE A 338 64.33 -97.94 47.26
N SER A 339 63.69 -98.42 46.20
CA SER A 339 63.47 -99.84 46.02
C SER A 339 63.26 -100.17 44.54
N ALA A 340 63.68 -101.38 44.17
CA ALA A 340 63.35 -102.00 42.91
C ALA A 340 62.70 -103.34 43.21
N TRP A 341 61.65 -103.63 42.48
CA TRP A 341 60.94 -104.89 42.48
C TRP A 341 60.99 -105.44 41.08
N GLY A 342 61.01 -106.76 40.96
CA GLY A 342 60.75 -107.34 39.66
C GLY A 342 59.99 -108.64 39.78
N SER A 343 59.38 -108.99 38.67
CA SER A 343 58.68 -110.25 38.47
C SER A 343 59.11 -110.84 37.14
N ASN A 344 59.06 -112.16 37.06
CA ASN A 344 59.27 -112.90 35.82
C ASN A 344 57.91 -113.47 35.36
N ILE A 345 57.70 -113.56 34.05
CA ILE A 345 56.45 -114.09 33.46
C ILE A 345 56.59 -115.57 33.04
N ASN A 346 57.80 -116.09 32.82
CA ASN A 346 58.02 -117.44 32.26
C ASN A 346 58.73 -118.37 33.26
N TYR A 347 58.20 -119.59 33.45
CA TYR A 347 58.73 -120.80 34.12
C TYR A 347 59.57 -120.62 35.40
N ASP A 348 59.09 -121.10 36.57
CA ASP A 348 59.82 -121.35 37.85
C ASP A 348 61.25 -120.77 37.97
N ALA A 349 61.36 -119.45 37.77
CA ALA A 349 62.63 -118.77 37.65
C ALA A 349 62.68 -117.63 38.66
N ASP A 350 63.54 -117.79 39.66
CA ASP A 350 63.75 -116.79 40.69
C ASP A 350 64.45 -115.56 40.11
N LEU A 351 63.75 -114.42 40.11
CA LEU A 351 64.38 -113.15 39.84
C LEU A 351 65.05 -112.63 41.12
N THR A 352 66.37 -112.59 41.12
CA THR A 352 67.15 -112.03 42.22
C THR A 352 67.79 -110.72 41.80
N ILE A 353 67.39 -109.62 42.43
CA ILE A 353 68.07 -108.34 42.27
C ILE A 353 69.38 -108.41 43.05
N VAL A 354 70.51 -108.27 42.36
CA VAL A 354 71.86 -108.41 42.93
C VAL A 354 72.34 -107.07 43.49
N SER A 355 72.11 -105.99 42.74
CA SER A 355 72.46 -104.64 43.17
C SER A 355 71.66 -103.60 42.41
N VAL A 356 71.46 -102.45 43.03
CA VAL A 356 70.79 -101.29 42.45
C VAL A 356 71.67 -100.05 42.62
N SER A 357 71.61 -99.15 41.64
CA SER A 357 72.20 -97.82 41.70
C SER A 357 71.20 -96.80 41.14
N THR A 358 71.56 -95.52 41.23
CA THR A 358 70.75 -94.43 40.66
C THR A 358 70.66 -94.49 39.13
N THR A 359 71.61 -95.14 38.46
CA THR A 359 71.70 -95.19 36.99
C THR A 359 71.35 -96.55 36.40
N GLY A 360 71.29 -97.62 37.21
CA GLY A 360 70.93 -98.93 36.72
C GLY A 360 70.64 -99.97 37.80
N ILE A 361 70.38 -101.17 37.34
CA ILE A 361 70.08 -102.34 38.15
C ILE A 361 70.85 -103.53 37.59
N VAL A 362 71.30 -104.39 38.49
CA VAL A 362 71.85 -105.71 38.16
C VAL A 362 70.96 -106.73 38.81
N PHE A 363 70.46 -107.66 38.01
CA PHE A 363 69.65 -108.77 38.47
C PHE A 363 70.08 -110.05 37.78
N ARG A 364 69.69 -111.18 38.36
CA ARG A 364 69.91 -112.52 37.83
C ARG A 364 68.56 -113.21 37.75
N VAL A 365 68.37 -113.98 36.70
CA VAL A 365 67.24 -114.89 36.57
C VAL A 365 67.78 -116.30 36.78
N GLY A 366 67.37 -116.94 37.86
CA GLY A 366 67.71 -118.33 38.17
C GLY A 366 66.82 -119.27 37.37
N GLY A 367 67.39 -120.31 36.77
CA GLY A 367 66.61 -121.35 36.09
C GLY A 367 67.45 -122.61 35.89
N SER A 368 66.94 -123.77 36.30
CA SER A 368 67.61 -125.08 36.17
C SER A 368 67.70 -125.60 34.74
N PHE A 369 67.04 -124.94 33.77
CA PHE A 369 66.92 -125.43 32.40
C PHE A 369 67.26 -124.31 31.41
N GLY A 370 68.35 -124.48 30.66
CA GLY A 370 69.03 -123.45 29.85
C GLY A 370 68.25 -122.87 28.66
N ASN A 371 67.09 -122.27 28.90
CA ASN A 371 66.42 -121.42 27.92
C ASN A 371 66.91 -119.96 28.03
N SER A 372 67.13 -119.34 26.87
CA SER A 372 67.84 -118.06 26.72
C SER A 372 66.96 -116.81 26.75
N ASP A 373 65.63 -116.93 26.86
CA ASP A 373 64.67 -115.82 26.70
C ASP A 373 63.71 -115.65 27.89
N ASN A 374 64.23 -115.31 29.07
CA ASN A 374 63.37 -114.96 30.22
C ASN A 374 62.96 -113.49 30.15
N ILE A 375 61.66 -113.22 30.30
CA ILE A 375 61.10 -111.86 30.30
C ILE A 375 60.84 -111.44 31.74
N SER A 376 61.61 -110.47 32.23
CA SER A 376 61.37 -109.86 33.53
C SER A 376 60.81 -108.45 33.38
N TYR A 377 59.91 -108.09 34.28
CA TYR A 377 59.44 -106.73 34.47
C TYR A 377 60.01 -106.20 35.77
N ILE A 378 60.54 -104.99 35.71
CA ILE A 378 61.17 -104.32 36.84
C ILE A 378 60.45 -103.01 37.05
N LEU A 379 60.03 -102.75 38.29
CA LEU A 379 59.48 -101.49 38.74
C LEU A 379 60.42 -100.92 39.79
N ALA A 380 60.74 -99.64 39.71
CA ALA A 380 61.57 -98.97 40.70
C ALA A 380 61.00 -97.62 41.09
N LEU A 381 61.23 -97.27 42.35
CA LEU A 381 60.84 -96.00 42.94
C LEU A 381 62.08 -95.34 43.56
N GLY A 382 62.23 -94.05 43.32
CA GLY A 382 63.31 -93.22 43.86
C GLY A 382 62.98 -91.74 43.69
N TYR A 383 63.98 -90.87 43.80
CA TYR A 383 63.87 -89.42 43.59
C TYR A 383 65.23 -88.80 43.26
#